data_AF-A0AAW0G5P4-F1
#
_entry.id   AF-A0AAW0G5P4-F1
#
_cell.length_a   1.000
_cell.length_b   1.000
_cell.length_c   1.000
_cell.angle_alpha   90.00
_cell.angle_beta   90.00
_cell.angle_gamma   90.00
#
_symmetry.space_group_name_H-M   'P 1'
#
loop_
_entity.id
_entity.type
_entity.pdbx_description
1 polymer ?
#
loop_
_entity_poly.entity_id
_entity_poly.type
_entity_poly.pdbx_seq_one_letter_code
_entity_poly.pdbx_strand_id
1 'polypeptide(L)'
;MSPLWGARLLLSLLALAGGVYAIGQATCVEFKSSRSTFSIVSNKRAIPILVSPDEWPGVQRAATDFAADIQRVTGVKPSITNVTTSSSSAVKQGSAIIIGTLGKSSLIDEIVNRTKLDVSSVNGKWESFIAKQVSNPLPGVESAYVIIGADKRGTIFALYDHSEQFGNYTVYPPSWLVTERTLHASGVSPWYWWADVPVTKHAELFVASSGCSHGSPTVKYRGIFLNDEQPALQNWAAEKFTNGTGAPLTGSPFNHFFYTKLFELILRLKGNYLWPAIWSSAFNIDDTENQPLADWWGIVMGTSHQEPMMRGTPIEWNLFGQGDWNYTTNSQNIYNYWVDGVKRARPFESIYTLGMRGAGDC
;
A
#
# COMPACT_ATOMS: atom_id res chain seq x y z
N MET A 1 20.36 50.65 30.32
CA MET A 1 19.26 49.68 30.15
C MET A 1 19.83 48.48 29.43
N SER A 2 20.02 47.37 30.16
CA SER A 2 20.83 46.21 29.74
C SER A 2 20.12 45.36 28.67
N PRO A 3 20.83 44.85 27.63
CA PRO A 3 20.26 44.09 26.51
C PRO A 3 19.86 42.65 26.88
N LEU A 4 19.86 42.30 28.17
CA LEU A 4 19.63 40.95 28.68
C LEU A 4 18.14 40.58 28.81
N TRP A 5 17.22 41.52 28.65
CA TRP A 5 15.78 41.26 28.77
C TRP A 5 15.15 40.72 27.47
N GLY A 6 15.65 41.12 26.30
CA GLY A 6 15.15 40.62 25.01
C GLY A 6 15.48 39.15 24.76
N ALA A 7 16.65 38.69 25.24
CA ALA A 7 17.09 37.31 25.07
C ALA A 7 16.27 36.29 25.89
N ARG A 8 15.74 36.71 27.05
CA ARG A 8 14.92 35.82 27.90
C ARG A 8 13.49 35.64 27.39
N LEU A 9 12.96 36.61 26.63
CA LEU A 9 11.62 36.51 26.03
C LEU A 9 11.59 35.61 24.77
N LEU A 10 12.70 35.53 24.04
CA LEU A 10 12.85 34.65 22.88
C LEU A 10 13.05 33.17 23.29
N LEU A 11 13.68 32.91 24.43
CA LEU A 11 13.84 31.55 24.98
C LEU A 11 12.54 30.97 25.54
N SER A 12 11.63 31.79 26.07
CA SER A 12 10.30 31.34 26.53
C SER A 12 9.31 31.10 25.38
N LEU A 13 9.47 31.77 24.24
CA LEU A 13 8.67 31.51 23.04
C LEU A 13 9.07 30.20 22.32
N LEU A 14 10.32 29.75 22.45
CA LEU A 14 10.77 28.45 21.92
C LEU A 14 10.32 27.25 22.78
N ALA A 15 9.97 27.47 24.05
CA ALA A 15 9.38 26.45 24.92
C ALA A 15 7.86 26.24 24.69
N LEU A 16 7.23 27.11 23.88
CA LEU A 16 5.84 27.01 23.44
C LEU A 16 5.70 26.44 22.02
N ALA A 17 6.79 25.96 21.41
CA ALA A 17 6.72 25.11 20.24
C ALA A 17 6.05 23.78 20.66
N GLY A 18 4.72 23.77 20.56
CA GLY A 18 3.93 22.55 20.64
C GLY A 18 4.56 21.46 19.80
N GLY A 19 4.50 20.23 20.31
CA GLY A 19 5.21 19.08 19.76
C GLY A 19 5.21 19.11 18.24
N VAL A 20 6.41 19.01 17.66
CA VAL A 20 6.56 18.68 16.25
C VAL A 20 5.92 17.30 16.10
N TYR A 21 4.66 17.27 15.68
CA TYR A 21 4.07 16.07 15.13
C TYR A 21 4.95 15.75 13.92
N ALA A 22 5.76 14.70 14.02
CA ALA A 22 6.23 14.04 12.81
C ALA A 22 5.03 13.83 11.88
N ILE A 23 5.24 13.69 10.58
CA ILE A 23 4.19 13.23 9.65
C ILE A 23 3.72 11.87 10.20
N GLY A 24 2.66 11.90 11.01
CA GLY A 24 2.50 10.95 12.10
C GLY A 24 1.03 10.64 12.21
N GLN A 25 0.68 9.49 11.64
CA GLN A 25 -0.66 8.94 11.67
C GLN A 25 -1.11 8.71 13.12
N ALA A 26 -2.41 8.83 13.38
CA ALA A 26 -2.97 8.51 14.68
C ALA A 26 -2.60 7.06 15.05
N THR A 27 -1.88 6.88 16.15
CA THR A 27 -1.43 5.56 16.61
C THR A 27 -2.58 4.81 17.28
N CYS A 28 -2.82 3.58 16.85
CA CYS A 28 -3.84 2.69 17.41
C CYS A 28 -3.29 1.33 17.85
N VAL A 29 -1.98 1.11 17.80
CA VAL A 29 -1.34 -0.09 18.32
C VAL A 29 -0.78 0.18 19.72
N GLU A 30 -1.00 -0.76 20.64
CA GLU A 30 -0.49 -0.72 22.01
C GLU A 30 0.25 -2.02 22.34
N PHE A 31 1.26 -1.94 23.22
CA PHE A 31 2.07 -3.09 23.66
C PHE A 31 1.81 -3.48 25.12
N LYS A 32 0.78 -2.90 25.73
CA LYS A 32 0.38 -3.19 27.11
C LYS A 32 -1.13 -3.40 27.13
N SER A 33 -1.56 -4.40 27.90
CA SER A 33 -2.98 -4.60 28.14
C SER A 33 -3.54 -3.47 29.02
N SER A 34 -4.68 -2.94 28.60
CA SER A 34 -5.51 -2.01 29.38
C SER A 34 -6.99 -2.24 29.07
N ARG A 35 -7.89 -1.58 29.84
CA ARG A 35 -9.34 -1.65 29.59
C ARG A 35 -9.77 -1.01 28.26
N SER A 36 -8.90 -0.20 27.65
CA SER A 36 -9.14 0.46 26.36
C SER A 36 -8.41 -0.22 25.21
N THR A 37 -7.95 -1.46 25.40
CA THR A 37 -7.25 -2.24 24.38
C THR A 37 -7.97 -3.53 24.03
N PHE A 38 -7.76 -3.97 22.80
CA PHE A 38 -8.18 -5.23 22.25
C PHE A 38 -6.96 -6.09 21.93
N SER A 39 -6.95 -7.32 22.41
CA SER A 39 -5.79 -8.22 22.25
C SER A 39 -5.80 -8.90 20.88
N ILE A 40 -4.70 -8.75 20.14
CA ILE A 40 -4.45 -9.45 18.88
C ILE A 40 -3.62 -10.70 19.12
N VAL A 41 -2.52 -10.56 19.87
CA VAL A 41 -1.68 -11.67 20.33
C VAL A 41 -1.45 -11.53 21.82
N SER A 42 -1.77 -12.57 22.59
CA SER A 42 -1.44 -12.65 24.02
C SER A 42 -1.25 -14.11 24.41
N ASN A 43 -0.37 -14.36 25.38
CA ASN A 43 -0.08 -15.72 25.86
C ASN A 43 0.26 -16.71 24.74
N LYS A 44 1.06 -16.26 23.75
CA LYS A 44 1.46 -17.04 22.56
C LYS A 44 0.31 -17.54 21.69
N ARG A 45 -0.87 -16.91 21.77
CA ARG A 45 -2.03 -17.20 20.93
C ARG A 45 -2.45 -15.94 20.20
N ALA A 46 -2.70 -16.07 18.90
CA ALA A 46 -3.25 -15.03 18.07
C ALA A 46 -4.75 -15.31 17.84
N ILE A 47 -5.57 -14.26 17.85
CA ILE A 47 -6.96 -14.37 17.40
C ILE A 47 -7.01 -14.58 15.88
N PRO A 48 -8.03 -15.28 15.35
CA PRO A 48 -8.14 -15.54 13.92
C PRO A 48 -8.46 -14.27 13.12
N ILE A 49 -8.02 -14.25 11.87
CA ILE A 49 -8.43 -13.27 10.85
C ILE A 49 -9.54 -13.89 9.99
N LEU A 50 -10.63 -13.15 9.84
CA LEU A 50 -11.78 -13.52 9.04
C LEU A 50 -11.92 -12.55 7.87
N VAL A 51 -12.06 -13.10 6.67
CA VAL A 51 -12.27 -12.35 5.44
C VAL A 51 -13.45 -12.96 4.70
N SER A 52 -14.20 -12.16 3.96
CA SER A 52 -15.29 -12.68 3.14
C SER A 52 -14.75 -13.30 1.83
N PRO A 53 -15.28 -14.42 1.32
CA PRO A 53 -14.83 -15.01 0.06
C PRO A 53 -15.11 -14.13 -1.18
N ASP A 54 -16.06 -13.19 -1.08
CA ASP A 54 -16.39 -12.23 -2.14
C ASP A 54 -15.50 -10.97 -2.12
N GLU A 55 -14.51 -10.89 -1.21
CA GLU A 55 -13.53 -9.79 -1.19
C GLU A 55 -12.67 -9.73 -2.45
N TRP A 56 -12.08 -8.56 -2.68
CA TRP A 56 -11.07 -8.41 -3.71
C TRP A 56 -9.89 -9.36 -3.45
N PRO A 57 -9.43 -10.12 -4.46
CA PRO A 57 -8.25 -10.97 -4.31
C PRO A 57 -7.00 -10.24 -3.79
N GLY A 58 -6.79 -8.97 -4.19
CA GLY A 58 -5.71 -8.12 -3.67
C GLY A 58 -5.83 -7.80 -2.18
N VAL A 59 -7.05 -7.72 -1.63
CA VAL A 59 -7.31 -7.57 -0.18
C VAL A 59 -7.02 -8.88 0.55
N GLN A 60 -7.42 -10.03 -0.01
CA GLN A 60 -7.12 -11.35 0.58
C GLN A 60 -5.60 -11.60 0.65
N ARG A 61 -4.86 -11.18 -0.38
CA ARG A 61 -3.39 -11.16 -0.34
C ARG A 61 -2.88 -10.25 0.77
N ALA A 62 -3.34 -9.00 0.85
CA ALA A 62 -2.89 -8.09 1.91
C ALA A 62 -3.20 -8.60 3.32
N ALA A 63 -4.30 -9.35 3.50
CA ALA A 63 -4.60 -10.04 4.76
C ALA A 63 -3.58 -11.16 5.06
N THR A 64 -3.07 -11.83 4.02
CA THR A 64 -1.98 -12.82 4.15
C THR A 64 -0.67 -12.15 4.56
N ASP A 65 -0.33 -11.01 3.97
CA ASP A 65 0.83 -10.20 4.37
C ASP A 65 0.70 -9.74 5.82
N PHE A 66 -0.47 -9.23 6.20
CA PHE A 66 -0.79 -8.77 7.55
C PHE A 66 -0.61 -9.87 8.60
N ALA A 67 -1.10 -11.09 8.34
CA ALA A 67 -0.87 -12.24 9.23
C ALA A 67 0.61 -12.62 9.34
N ALA A 68 1.35 -12.55 8.22
CA ALA A 68 2.78 -12.78 8.21
C ALA A 68 3.53 -11.67 8.97
N ASP A 69 3.06 -10.43 8.93
CA ASP A 69 3.65 -9.29 9.66
C ASP A 69 3.41 -9.42 11.17
N ILE A 70 2.22 -9.86 11.59
CA ILE A 70 1.98 -10.25 12.99
C ILE A 70 2.94 -11.38 13.41
N GLN A 71 3.20 -12.37 12.55
CA GLN A 71 4.18 -13.42 12.84
C GLN A 71 5.61 -12.85 12.91
N ARG A 72 6.00 -11.93 12.02
CA ARG A 72 7.31 -11.29 12.07
C ARG A 72 7.52 -10.54 13.37
N VAL A 73 6.49 -9.89 13.90
CA VAL A 73 6.58 -9.13 15.17
C VAL A 73 6.52 -10.07 16.38
N THR A 74 5.60 -11.02 16.39
CA THR A 74 5.25 -11.78 17.61
C THR A 74 5.76 -13.22 17.66
N GLY A 75 6.18 -13.77 16.52
CA GLY A 75 6.49 -15.19 16.36
C GLY A 75 5.26 -16.09 16.22
N VAL A 76 4.04 -15.54 16.37
CA VAL A 76 2.77 -16.29 16.26
C VAL A 76 2.03 -15.85 15.00
N LYS A 77 1.66 -16.80 14.14
CA LYS A 77 0.89 -16.52 12.92
C LYS A 77 -0.61 -16.70 13.19
N PRO A 78 -1.44 -15.66 13.05
CA PRO A 78 -2.89 -15.83 13.04
C PRO A 78 -3.34 -16.76 11.92
N SER A 79 -4.36 -17.58 12.17
CA SER A 79 -5.05 -18.31 11.10
C SER A 79 -5.92 -17.33 10.29
N ILE A 80 -5.98 -17.52 8.98
CA ILE A 80 -6.87 -16.78 8.08
C ILE A 80 -7.92 -17.75 7.57
N THR A 81 -9.19 -17.38 7.68
CA THR A 81 -10.31 -18.18 7.19
C THR A 81 -11.25 -17.31 6.37
N ASN A 82 -11.61 -17.80 5.18
CA ASN A 82 -12.69 -17.21 4.41
C ASN A 82 -14.03 -17.68 5.00
N VAL A 83 -14.86 -16.72 5.44
CA VAL A 83 -16.14 -17.00 6.11
C VAL A 83 -17.29 -16.29 5.41
N THR A 84 -18.41 -16.98 5.34
CA THR A 84 -19.71 -16.40 4.95
C THR A 84 -20.48 -15.99 6.19
N THR A 85 -21.50 -15.16 6.03
CA THR A 85 -22.42 -14.78 7.11
C THR A 85 -23.12 -15.99 7.76
N SER A 86 -23.34 -17.07 7.00
CA SER A 86 -23.94 -18.32 7.49
C SER A 86 -22.94 -19.26 8.18
N SER A 87 -21.65 -19.15 7.89
CA SER A 87 -20.59 -20.01 8.45
C SER A 87 -19.78 -19.34 9.56
N SER A 88 -20.07 -18.06 9.88
CA SER A 88 -19.37 -17.32 10.96
C SER A 88 -19.53 -17.96 12.33
N SER A 89 -20.58 -18.75 12.55
CA SER A 89 -20.84 -19.52 13.77
C SER A 89 -19.82 -20.63 14.04
N ALA A 90 -19.00 -20.99 13.05
CA ALA A 90 -17.89 -21.94 13.21
C ALA A 90 -16.68 -21.32 13.95
N VAL A 91 -16.64 -19.99 14.06
CA VAL A 91 -15.69 -19.30 14.94
C VAL A 91 -16.20 -19.48 16.36
N LYS A 92 -15.62 -20.45 17.08
CA LYS A 92 -15.97 -20.75 18.48
C LYS A 92 -15.98 -19.45 19.30
N GLN A 93 -17.06 -19.24 20.06
CA GLN A 93 -17.32 -18.14 21.01
C GLN A 93 -16.04 -17.43 21.46
N GLY A 94 -15.69 -16.33 20.80
CA GLY A 94 -14.41 -15.66 21.00
C GLY A 94 -14.22 -14.40 20.17
N SER A 95 -12.99 -13.88 20.19
CA SER A 95 -12.59 -12.67 19.49
C SER A 95 -11.95 -12.94 18.13
N ALA A 96 -12.10 -12.02 17.17
CA ALA A 96 -11.52 -12.12 15.84
C ALA A 96 -11.06 -10.75 15.27
N ILE A 97 -10.22 -10.78 14.25
CA ILE A 97 -10.01 -9.64 13.34
C ILE A 97 -10.91 -9.87 12.14
N ILE A 98 -11.71 -8.89 11.75
CA ILE A 98 -12.54 -8.97 10.56
C ILE A 98 -12.10 -7.90 9.58
N ILE A 99 -11.72 -8.32 8.37
CA ILE A 99 -11.19 -7.42 7.34
C ILE A 99 -12.16 -7.42 6.17
N GLY A 100 -12.48 -6.24 5.67
CA GLY A 100 -13.14 -6.11 4.39
C GLY A 100 -13.35 -4.67 3.92
N THR A 101 -14.08 -4.56 2.83
CA THR A 101 -14.29 -3.38 2.04
C THR A 101 -15.79 -3.12 1.98
N LEU A 102 -16.20 -1.90 2.32
CA LEU A 102 -17.60 -1.51 2.35
C LEU A 102 -18.27 -1.68 0.98
N GLY A 103 -19.43 -2.32 0.92
CA GLY A 103 -20.17 -2.57 -0.33
C GLY A 103 -19.56 -3.64 -1.25
N LYS A 104 -18.47 -4.29 -0.83
CA LYS A 104 -17.86 -5.43 -1.54
C LYS A 104 -17.91 -6.71 -0.72
N SER A 105 -17.57 -6.62 0.57
CA SER A 105 -17.64 -7.78 1.46
C SER A 105 -19.03 -7.91 2.08
N SER A 106 -19.75 -8.97 1.74
CA SER A 106 -21.01 -9.33 2.41
C SER A 106 -20.88 -9.47 3.93
N LEU A 107 -19.70 -9.86 4.44
CA LEU A 107 -19.42 -9.92 5.88
C LEU A 107 -19.46 -8.54 6.57
N ILE A 108 -18.83 -7.52 5.98
CA ILE A 108 -18.83 -6.14 6.48
C ILE A 108 -20.23 -5.54 6.40
N ASP A 109 -20.95 -5.77 5.30
CA ASP A 109 -22.31 -5.27 5.14
C ASP A 109 -23.25 -5.82 6.24
N GLU A 110 -23.13 -7.11 6.59
CA GLU A 110 -23.87 -7.71 7.70
C GLU A 110 -23.49 -7.08 9.06
N ILE A 111 -22.20 -6.86 9.33
CA ILE A 111 -21.74 -6.21 10.57
C ILE A 111 -22.32 -4.80 10.68
N VAL A 112 -22.24 -4.01 9.62
CA VAL A 112 -22.79 -2.64 9.57
C VAL A 112 -24.29 -2.66 9.83
N ASN A 113 -25.02 -3.57 9.18
CA ASN A 113 -26.47 -3.68 9.35
C ASN A 113 -26.88 -4.10 10.77
N ARG A 114 -26.21 -5.10 11.35
CA ARG A 114 -26.52 -5.62 12.69
C ARG A 114 -26.19 -4.64 13.80
N THR A 115 -24.99 -4.06 13.74
CA THR A 115 -24.42 -3.26 14.85
C THR A 115 -24.73 -1.77 14.71
N LYS A 116 -25.28 -1.35 13.57
CA LYS A 116 -25.48 0.06 13.21
C LYS A 116 -24.18 0.86 13.31
N LEU A 117 -23.08 0.22 12.93
CA LEU A 117 -21.76 0.84 12.91
C LEU A 117 -21.77 2.06 11.98
N ASP A 118 -21.37 3.21 12.51
CA ASP A 118 -21.18 4.41 11.69
C ASP A 118 -19.97 4.25 10.76
N VAL A 119 -20.26 4.24 9.46
CA VAL A 119 -19.28 4.13 8.37
C VAL A 119 -19.23 5.39 7.50
N SER A 120 -19.81 6.50 7.97
CA SER A 120 -19.89 7.77 7.21
C SER A 120 -18.53 8.33 6.80
N SER A 121 -17.48 8.04 7.57
CA SER A 121 -16.09 8.44 7.30
C SER A 121 -15.43 7.67 6.14
N VAL A 122 -16.02 6.56 5.70
CA VAL A 122 -15.52 5.73 4.58
C VAL A 122 -16.51 5.59 3.44
N ASN A 123 -17.81 5.74 3.69
CA ASN A 123 -18.82 5.58 2.64
C ASN A 123 -18.65 6.62 1.50
N GLY A 124 -18.46 6.13 0.28
CA GLY A 124 -18.25 6.95 -0.91
C GLY A 124 -16.95 7.76 -0.91
N LYS A 125 -16.00 7.42 -0.03
CA LYS A 125 -14.69 8.09 0.06
C LYS A 125 -13.66 7.35 -0.78
N TRP A 126 -12.56 8.05 -1.09
CA TRP A 126 -11.45 7.51 -1.88
C TRP A 126 -10.35 7.05 -0.94
N GLU A 127 -10.01 5.77 -0.97
CA GLU A 127 -8.86 5.17 -0.26
C GLU A 127 -8.81 5.44 1.24
N SER A 128 -9.95 5.72 1.87
CA SER A 128 -10.05 5.90 3.31
C SER A 128 -10.34 4.57 4.02
N PHE A 129 -10.08 4.52 5.32
CA PHE A 129 -10.44 3.37 6.15
C PHE A 129 -10.78 3.76 7.58
N ILE A 130 -11.49 2.86 8.26
CA ILE A 130 -11.67 2.85 9.70
C ILE A 130 -11.35 1.46 10.25
N ALA A 131 -10.81 1.42 11.45
CA ALA A 131 -10.62 0.20 12.22
C ALA A 131 -11.05 0.47 13.66
N LYS A 132 -11.81 -0.45 14.28
CA LYS A 132 -12.20 -0.33 15.69
C LYS A 132 -12.75 -1.65 16.24
N GLN A 133 -12.79 -1.74 17.56
CA GLN A 133 -13.48 -2.82 18.23
C GLN A 133 -15.00 -2.67 18.06
N VAL A 134 -15.67 -3.78 17.75
CA VAL A 134 -17.12 -3.91 17.65
C VAL A 134 -17.56 -5.09 18.50
N SER A 135 -18.61 -4.91 19.30
CA SER A 135 -19.21 -5.96 20.13
C SER A 135 -20.31 -6.68 19.38
N ASN A 136 -20.38 -8.00 19.53
CA ASN A 136 -21.34 -8.88 18.87
C ASN A 136 -21.49 -8.64 17.34
N PRO A 137 -20.38 -8.51 16.58
CA PRO A 137 -20.43 -8.16 15.15
C PRO A 137 -21.15 -9.23 14.32
N LEU A 138 -21.02 -10.50 14.68
CA LEU A 138 -21.60 -11.64 13.97
C LEU A 138 -22.06 -12.70 14.98
N PRO A 139 -23.00 -13.59 14.62
CA PRO A 139 -23.35 -14.74 15.45
C PRO A 139 -22.11 -15.59 15.77
N GLY A 140 -21.86 -15.85 17.05
CA GLY A 140 -20.71 -16.62 17.53
C GLY A 140 -19.44 -15.81 17.82
N VAL A 141 -19.39 -14.53 17.41
CA VAL A 141 -18.25 -13.63 17.67
C VAL A 141 -18.64 -12.61 18.72
N GLU A 142 -18.06 -12.70 19.93
CA GLU A 142 -18.41 -11.81 21.05
C GLU A 142 -17.88 -10.39 20.84
N SER A 143 -16.68 -10.27 20.26
CA SER A 143 -16.06 -9.00 19.93
C SER A 143 -15.07 -9.16 18.79
N ALA A 144 -15.02 -8.23 17.86
CA ALA A 144 -14.00 -8.21 16.82
C ALA A 144 -13.33 -6.86 16.70
N TYR A 145 -12.09 -6.87 16.25
CA TYR A 145 -11.46 -5.70 15.65
C TYR A 145 -11.80 -5.68 14.17
N VAL A 146 -12.68 -4.76 13.76
CA VAL A 146 -13.21 -4.69 12.41
C VAL A 146 -12.45 -3.61 11.65
N ILE A 147 -11.82 -3.99 10.54
CA ILE A 147 -11.08 -3.12 9.63
C ILE A 147 -11.89 -2.99 8.34
N ILE A 148 -12.31 -1.75 8.03
CA ILE A 148 -13.19 -1.42 6.90
C ILE A 148 -12.50 -0.38 6.02
N GLY A 149 -12.20 -0.75 4.77
CA GLY A 149 -11.83 0.23 3.75
C GLY A 149 -13.04 0.73 2.96
N ALA A 150 -12.92 1.96 2.45
CA ALA A 150 -13.89 2.55 1.52
C ALA A 150 -13.88 1.86 0.14
N ASP A 151 -12.71 1.38 -0.27
CA ASP A 151 -12.47 0.68 -1.53
C ASP A 151 -11.32 -0.34 -1.36
N LYS A 152 -10.97 -1.04 -2.45
CA LYS A 152 -9.88 -2.05 -2.49
C LYS A 152 -8.59 -1.53 -1.84
N ARG A 153 -8.17 -0.31 -2.17
CA ARG A 153 -6.91 0.26 -1.70
C ARG A 153 -7.04 0.80 -0.28
N GLY A 154 -8.16 1.38 0.10
CA GLY A 154 -8.44 1.78 1.48
C GLY A 154 -8.27 0.61 2.46
N THR A 155 -8.81 -0.57 2.12
CA THR A 155 -8.65 -1.78 2.94
C THR A 155 -7.19 -2.23 3.01
N ILE A 156 -6.48 -2.25 1.87
CA ILE A 156 -5.05 -2.62 1.82
C ILE A 156 -4.19 -1.65 2.65
N PHE A 157 -4.43 -0.34 2.54
CA PHE A 157 -3.72 0.68 3.30
C PHE A 157 -3.98 0.55 4.79
N ALA A 158 -5.18 0.17 5.21
CA ALA A 158 -5.46 -0.12 6.61
C ALA A 158 -4.54 -1.24 7.11
N LEU A 159 -4.44 -2.35 6.40
CA LEU A 159 -3.62 -3.48 6.83
C LEU A 159 -2.13 -3.15 6.91
N TYR A 160 -1.60 -2.43 5.91
CA TYR A 160 -0.20 -2.00 5.95
C TYR A 160 0.08 -0.92 6.97
N ASP A 161 -0.88 -0.04 7.24
CA ASP A 161 -0.77 0.92 8.32
C ASP A 161 -0.63 0.25 9.69
N HIS A 162 -1.49 -0.73 9.96
CA HIS A 162 -1.39 -1.49 11.21
C HIS A 162 -0.07 -2.27 11.27
N SER A 163 0.37 -2.85 10.15
CA SER A 163 1.66 -3.57 10.06
C SER A 163 2.84 -2.68 10.40
N GLU A 164 2.83 -1.43 9.90
CA GLU A 164 3.85 -0.43 10.22
C GLU A 164 3.81 -0.02 11.69
N GLN A 165 2.60 0.13 12.26
CA GLN A 165 2.40 0.50 13.66
C GLN A 165 2.68 -0.62 14.67
N PHE A 166 2.85 -1.88 14.25
CA PHE A 166 3.17 -3.00 15.15
C PHE A 166 4.53 -2.91 15.88
N GLY A 167 5.25 -1.81 15.73
CA GLY A 167 6.48 -1.51 16.46
C GLY A 167 6.31 -0.32 17.38
N ASN A 168 7.08 -0.31 18.46
CA ASN A 168 6.99 0.73 19.46
C ASN A 168 7.61 2.05 18.96
N TYR A 169 6.77 2.99 18.51
CA TYR A 169 7.16 4.38 18.34
C TYR A 169 7.32 5.07 19.69
N THR A 170 8.49 4.93 20.31
CA THR A 170 8.86 5.85 21.40
C THR A 170 9.46 7.11 20.78
N VAL A 171 8.69 8.19 20.73
CA VAL A 171 9.20 9.52 20.38
C VAL A 171 9.97 10.05 21.58
N TYR A 172 11.30 10.05 21.51
CA TYR A 172 12.13 10.77 22.49
C TYR A 172 12.23 12.27 22.10
N PRO A 173 12.36 13.19 23.08
CA PRO A 173 12.47 14.63 22.85
C PRO A 173 13.73 15.04 22.05
N PRO A 174 13.84 16.32 21.60
CA PRO A 174 14.83 16.74 20.61
C PRO A 174 16.30 16.47 20.98
N SER A 175 17.06 16.15 19.95
CA SER A 175 18.34 15.45 19.86
C SER A 175 19.62 16.17 20.31
N TRP A 176 19.57 17.13 21.23
CA TRP A 176 20.81 17.77 21.73
C TRP A 176 21.50 17.00 22.87
N LEU A 177 20.96 15.83 23.25
CA LEU A 177 21.60 14.86 24.12
C LEU A 177 21.44 13.47 23.50
N VAL A 178 22.56 12.81 23.20
CA VAL A 178 22.78 11.34 23.03
C VAL A 178 23.56 11.00 21.74
N THR A 179 24.69 10.32 21.97
CA THR A 179 25.69 9.76 21.04
C THR A 179 25.32 8.36 20.50
N GLU A 180 24.07 7.94 20.58
CA GLU A 180 23.61 6.64 20.07
C GLU A 180 22.38 6.81 19.17
N ARG A 181 22.51 6.32 17.94
CA ARG A 181 21.49 6.38 16.90
C ARG A 181 20.40 5.34 17.20
N THR A 182 19.45 5.68 18.08
CA THR A 182 18.28 4.82 18.33
C THR A 182 17.41 4.81 17.08
N LEU A 183 17.42 3.70 16.36
CA LEU A 183 16.57 3.44 15.19
C LEU A 183 15.10 3.61 15.63
N HIS A 184 14.34 4.45 14.92
CA HIS A 184 12.90 4.55 15.10
C HIS A 184 12.27 3.18 14.78
N ALA A 185 11.85 2.46 15.82
CA ALA A 185 11.30 1.12 15.74
C ALA A 185 9.88 1.13 15.16
N SER A 186 9.77 1.15 13.84
CA SER A 186 8.55 0.72 13.15
C SER A 186 8.37 -0.80 13.34
N GLY A 187 7.13 -1.29 13.26
CA GLY A 187 6.84 -2.72 13.39
C GLY A 187 7.40 -3.46 12.21
N VAL A 188 6.64 -3.44 11.11
CA VAL A 188 7.11 -3.84 9.80
C VAL A 188 7.21 -2.60 8.92
N SER A 189 8.41 -2.02 8.85
CA SER A 189 8.70 -0.89 7.97
C SER A 189 8.30 -1.20 6.52
N PRO A 190 7.77 -0.24 5.74
CA PRO A 190 7.66 -0.39 4.28
C PRO A 190 8.96 -0.84 3.61
N TRP A 191 10.10 -0.50 4.22
CA TRP A 191 11.44 -0.78 3.73
C TRP A 191 12.07 -2.08 4.28
N TYR A 192 11.30 -2.94 4.95
CA TYR A 192 11.84 -4.16 5.58
C TYR A 192 12.60 -5.08 4.62
N TRP A 193 12.20 -5.11 3.34
CA TRP A 193 12.85 -5.91 2.29
C TRP A 193 13.72 -5.05 1.37
N TRP A 194 13.28 -3.83 1.04
CA TRP A 194 13.98 -2.95 0.10
C TRP A 194 15.23 -2.27 0.68
N ALA A 195 15.33 -2.18 2.01
CA ALA A 195 16.48 -1.63 2.71
C ALA A 195 16.82 -2.40 4.00
N ASP A 196 16.42 -3.68 4.07
CA ASP A 196 16.73 -4.60 5.18
C ASP A 196 16.42 -4.06 6.59
N VAL A 197 15.39 -3.21 6.71
CA VAL A 197 15.02 -2.61 8.00
C VAL A 197 14.53 -3.71 8.95
N PRO A 198 15.16 -3.87 10.14
CA PRO A 198 14.82 -4.95 11.05
C PRO A 198 13.43 -4.77 11.67
N VAL A 199 12.72 -5.88 11.87
CA VAL A 199 11.41 -5.90 12.55
C VAL A 199 11.60 -6.02 14.07
N THR A 200 11.03 -5.08 14.81
CA THR A 200 11.03 -5.11 16.28
C THR A 200 10.12 -6.23 16.79
N LYS A 201 10.61 -7.01 17.76
CA LYS A 201 9.88 -8.16 18.30
C LYS A 201 9.07 -7.78 19.53
N HIS A 202 7.83 -8.25 19.60
CA HIS A 202 6.93 -8.08 20.73
C HIS A 202 6.19 -9.38 21.05
N ALA A 203 6.28 -9.89 22.28
CA ALA A 203 5.61 -11.15 22.66
C ALA A 203 4.08 -11.04 22.66
N GLU A 204 3.56 -9.84 22.87
CA GLU A 204 2.13 -9.53 22.89
C GLU A 204 1.85 -8.31 22.01
N LEU A 205 0.65 -8.26 21.46
CA LEU A 205 0.21 -7.23 20.53
C LEU A 205 -1.24 -6.86 20.84
N PHE A 206 -1.48 -5.57 21.05
CA PHE A 206 -2.79 -5.01 21.32
C PHE A 206 -3.08 -3.85 20.36
N VAL A 207 -4.35 -3.52 20.20
CA VAL A 207 -4.81 -2.32 19.50
C VAL A 207 -5.76 -1.56 20.38
N ALA A 208 -5.81 -0.24 20.27
CA ALA A 208 -6.79 0.58 20.95
C ALA A 208 -8.20 0.16 20.53
N SER A 209 -9.11 0.01 21.50
CA SER A 209 -10.50 -0.37 21.25
C SER A 209 -11.25 0.67 20.41
N SER A 210 -10.90 1.97 20.57
CA SER A 210 -11.36 3.06 19.70
C SER A 210 -10.85 2.94 18.27
N GLY A 211 -9.73 2.22 18.09
CA GLY A 211 -9.03 1.99 16.85
C GLY A 211 -8.47 3.26 16.20
N CYS A 212 -8.36 3.23 14.88
CA CYS A 212 -7.79 4.30 14.05
C CYS A 212 -8.58 4.48 12.77
N SER A 213 -8.39 5.62 12.14
CA SER A 213 -8.95 5.92 10.84
C SER A 213 -7.96 6.73 10.04
N HIS A 214 -8.09 6.63 8.72
CA HIS A 214 -7.40 7.48 7.79
C HIS A 214 -8.42 7.99 6.78
N GLY A 215 -8.49 9.31 6.61
CA GLY A 215 -9.39 9.94 5.64
C GLY A 215 -8.91 9.73 4.20
N SER A 216 -9.61 10.35 3.23
CA SER A 216 -9.13 10.33 1.85
C SER A 216 -7.76 11.01 1.76
N PRO A 217 -6.82 10.47 0.96
CA PRO A 217 -5.55 11.14 0.71
C PRO A 217 -5.79 12.47 0.01
N THR A 218 -4.99 13.48 0.36
CA THR A 218 -5.08 14.82 -0.25
C THR A 218 -4.71 14.83 -1.73
N VAL A 219 -3.85 13.88 -2.15
CA VAL A 219 -3.45 13.66 -3.55
C VAL A 219 -4.02 12.31 -3.99
N LYS A 220 -4.82 12.32 -5.06
CA LYS A 220 -5.54 11.13 -5.54
C LYS A 220 -4.62 10.03 -6.09
N TYR A 221 -3.60 10.40 -6.86
CA TYR A 221 -2.62 9.48 -7.43
C TYR A 221 -1.21 9.82 -6.94
N ARG A 222 -0.56 8.86 -6.28
CA ARG A 222 0.70 9.04 -5.56
C ARG A 222 1.63 7.92 -6.00
N GLY A 223 2.73 8.27 -6.64
CA GLY A 223 3.52 7.29 -7.34
C GLY A 223 4.97 7.67 -7.53
N ILE A 224 5.66 6.75 -8.19
CA ILE A 224 7.06 6.87 -8.57
C ILE A 224 7.19 6.56 -10.07
N PHE A 225 8.30 7.03 -10.64
CA PHE A 225 8.72 6.68 -11.99
C PHE A 225 10.08 6.03 -11.89
N LEU A 226 10.20 4.80 -12.40
CA LEU A 226 11.51 4.18 -12.60
C LEU A 226 12.11 4.73 -13.89
N ASN A 227 13.15 5.54 -13.76
CA ASN A 227 13.85 6.16 -14.89
C ASN A 227 15.33 6.26 -14.57
N ASP A 228 16.15 6.45 -15.60
CA ASP A 228 17.61 6.38 -15.51
C ASP A 228 18.04 5.05 -14.87
N GLU A 229 17.31 3.97 -15.20
CA GLU A 229 17.42 2.67 -14.53
C GLU A 229 18.73 1.93 -14.86
N GLN A 230 19.46 2.39 -15.87
CA GLN A 230 20.74 1.82 -16.27
C GLN A 230 21.93 2.61 -15.73
N PRO A 231 23.00 1.93 -15.28
CA PRO A 231 23.14 0.47 -15.22
C PRO A 231 22.60 -0.15 -13.92
N ALA A 232 22.37 0.65 -12.87
CA ALA A 232 22.25 0.15 -11.50
C ALA A 232 21.01 -0.74 -11.29
N LEU A 233 19.81 -0.19 -11.49
CA LEU A 233 18.56 -0.90 -11.25
C LEU A 233 18.40 -2.09 -12.21
N GLN A 234 18.77 -1.90 -13.48
CA GLN A 234 18.70 -2.96 -14.49
C GLN A 234 19.61 -4.14 -14.12
N ASN A 235 20.88 -3.91 -13.80
CA ASN A 235 21.81 -5.00 -13.48
C ASN A 235 21.40 -5.72 -12.19
N TRP A 236 20.95 -4.98 -11.18
CA TRP A 236 20.44 -5.57 -9.95
C TRP A 236 19.19 -6.42 -10.20
N ALA A 237 18.24 -5.92 -10.99
CA ALA A 237 17.03 -6.67 -11.33
C ALA A 237 17.36 -7.94 -12.12
N ALA A 238 18.32 -7.86 -13.05
CA ALA A 238 18.78 -9.02 -13.81
C ALA A 238 19.37 -10.11 -12.89
N GLU A 239 20.21 -9.72 -11.92
CA GLU A 239 20.76 -10.67 -10.94
C GLU A 239 19.65 -11.28 -10.07
N LYS A 240 18.73 -10.46 -9.55
CA LYS A 240 17.76 -10.89 -8.52
C LYS A 240 16.53 -11.62 -9.06
N PHE A 241 16.05 -11.27 -10.26
CA PHE A 241 14.73 -11.73 -10.73
C PHE A 241 14.77 -12.56 -12.01
N THR A 242 15.88 -12.55 -12.74
CA THR A 242 16.00 -13.27 -14.02
C THR A 242 17.26 -14.10 -14.15
N ASN A 243 18.12 -14.17 -13.12
CA ASN A 243 19.38 -14.89 -13.17
C ASN A 243 20.25 -14.49 -14.39
N GLY A 244 20.28 -13.19 -14.68
CA GLY A 244 21.04 -12.60 -15.79
C GLY A 244 20.36 -12.70 -17.16
N THR A 245 19.14 -13.24 -17.27
CA THR A 245 18.38 -13.25 -18.53
C THR A 245 17.48 -12.01 -18.66
N GLY A 246 16.75 -11.88 -19.76
CA GLY A 246 15.80 -10.78 -19.97
C GLY A 246 14.66 -11.18 -20.89
N ALA A 247 13.70 -10.28 -21.04
CA ALA A 247 12.54 -10.47 -21.90
C ALA A 247 12.95 -10.69 -23.37
N PRO A 248 12.23 -11.54 -24.14
CA PRO A 248 12.66 -11.95 -25.47
C PRO A 248 12.88 -10.82 -26.48
N LEU A 249 12.11 -9.74 -26.40
CA LEU A 249 12.14 -8.66 -27.39
C LEU A 249 13.00 -7.46 -26.99
N THR A 250 13.20 -7.23 -25.70
CA THR A 250 13.86 -6.02 -25.17
C THR A 250 15.12 -6.33 -24.38
N GLY A 251 15.30 -7.58 -23.92
CA GLY A 251 16.35 -7.94 -22.96
C GLY A 251 16.11 -7.38 -21.55
N SER A 252 14.95 -6.76 -21.29
CA SER A 252 14.59 -6.17 -20.01
C SER A 252 14.47 -7.23 -18.90
N PRO A 253 15.04 -7.01 -17.71
CA PRO A 253 14.89 -7.91 -16.57
C PRO A 253 13.60 -7.64 -15.75
N PHE A 254 12.82 -6.62 -16.10
CA PHE A 254 11.68 -6.17 -15.29
C PHE A 254 10.41 -7.00 -15.57
N ASN A 255 10.38 -8.21 -15.01
CA ASN A 255 9.24 -9.12 -15.05
C ASN A 255 8.30 -8.92 -13.85
N HIS A 256 7.23 -9.73 -13.77
CA HIS A 256 6.26 -9.61 -12.68
C HIS A 256 6.85 -9.92 -11.30
N PHE A 257 7.91 -10.73 -11.18
CA PHE A 257 8.56 -10.96 -9.88
C PHE A 257 9.21 -9.69 -9.33
N PHE A 258 9.85 -8.90 -10.20
CA PHE A 258 10.37 -7.58 -9.84
C PHE A 258 9.21 -6.63 -9.47
N TYR A 259 8.22 -6.50 -10.35
CA TYR A 259 7.18 -5.49 -10.17
C TYR A 259 6.28 -5.76 -8.97
N THR A 260 5.97 -7.02 -8.65
CA THR A 260 5.17 -7.33 -7.45
C THR A 260 5.88 -6.97 -6.14
N LYS A 261 7.24 -7.04 -6.09
CA LYS A 261 8.02 -6.49 -4.96
C LYS A 261 7.92 -4.98 -4.86
N LEU A 262 7.84 -4.30 -5.99
CA LEU A 262 7.66 -2.85 -6.03
C LEU A 262 6.23 -2.44 -5.68
N PHE A 263 5.22 -3.19 -6.14
CA PHE A 263 3.81 -2.95 -5.84
C PHE A 263 3.56 -3.04 -4.33
N GLU A 264 4.14 -4.04 -3.65
CA GLU A 264 4.10 -4.16 -2.20
C GLU A 264 4.65 -2.90 -1.52
N LEU A 265 5.83 -2.42 -1.94
CA LEU A 265 6.45 -1.22 -1.38
C LEU A 265 5.56 0.01 -1.57
N ILE A 266 5.07 0.23 -2.79
CA ILE A 266 4.21 1.37 -3.13
C ILE A 266 2.98 1.37 -2.22
N LEU A 267 2.31 0.23 -2.05
CA LEU A 267 1.12 0.13 -1.20
C LEU A 267 1.44 0.30 0.29
N ARG A 268 2.58 -0.22 0.78
CA ARG A 268 3.04 -0.01 2.16
C ARG A 268 3.32 1.45 2.45
N LEU A 269 3.82 2.20 1.46
CA LEU A 269 3.99 3.65 1.50
C LEU A 269 2.68 4.42 1.25
N LYS A 270 1.54 3.73 1.16
CA LYS A 270 0.21 4.29 0.84
C LYS A 270 0.17 5.02 -0.52
N GLY A 271 1.09 4.67 -1.43
CA GLY A 271 1.06 5.04 -2.84
C GLY A 271 0.13 4.13 -3.65
N ASN A 272 -0.19 4.52 -4.88
CA ASN A 272 -1.11 3.80 -5.75
C ASN A 272 -0.84 3.97 -7.25
N TYR A 273 0.25 4.62 -7.66
CA TYR A 273 0.51 4.96 -9.06
C TYR A 273 1.96 4.61 -9.45
N LEU A 274 2.15 4.13 -10.67
CA LEU A 274 3.47 3.77 -11.18
C LEU A 274 3.62 4.13 -12.67
N TRP A 275 4.76 4.74 -12.98
CA TRP A 275 5.34 4.71 -14.33
C TRP A 275 6.48 3.68 -14.35
N PRO A 276 6.38 2.64 -15.20
CA PRO A 276 7.38 1.58 -15.25
C PRO A 276 8.69 2.07 -15.89
N ALA A 277 9.76 1.31 -15.70
CA ALA A 277 11.02 1.45 -16.44
C ALA A 277 10.79 1.37 -17.96
N ILE A 278 11.52 2.18 -18.73
CA ILE A 278 11.23 2.44 -20.15
C ILE A 278 12.47 2.63 -21.03
N TRP A 279 13.67 2.85 -20.49
CA TRP A 279 14.86 3.13 -21.31
C TRP A 279 15.21 2.00 -22.29
N SER A 280 15.00 0.76 -21.90
CA SER A 280 15.17 -0.42 -22.76
C SER A 280 14.16 -1.52 -22.40
N SER A 281 12.98 -1.10 -21.96
CA SER A 281 11.96 -1.97 -21.38
C SER A 281 10.59 -1.57 -21.93
N ALA A 282 9.67 -2.53 -22.01
CA ALA A 282 8.29 -2.27 -22.40
C ALA A 282 7.38 -3.08 -21.50
N PHE A 283 6.93 -2.49 -20.39
CA PHE A 283 6.18 -3.15 -19.30
C PHE A 283 5.13 -4.17 -19.74
N ASN A 284 4.30 -3.82 -20.74
CA ASN A 284 3.21 -4.67 -21.24
C ASN A 284 3.65 -5.77 -22.22
N ILE A 285 4.89 -5.69 -22.72
CA ILE A 285 5.46 -6.58 -23.74
C ILE A 285 6.48 -7.53 -23.11
N ASP A 286 7.28 -7.03 -22.16
CA ASP A 286 8.34 -7.78 -21.49
C ASP A 286 7.79 -8.99 -20.73
N ASP A 287 6.61 -8.83 -20.13
CA ASP A 287 5.88 -9.87 -19.42
C ASP A 287 4.38 -9.55 -19.41
N THR A 288 3.56 -10.45 -19.95
CA THR A 288 2.10 -10.25 -20.06
C THR A 288 1.38 -10.26 -18.71
N GLU A 289 2.03 -10.77 -17.65
CA GLU A 289 1.46 -10.79 -16.29
C GLU A 289 1.62 -9.44 -15.57
N ASN A 290 2.51 -8.55 -16.04
CA ASN A 290 2.83 -7.28 -15.39
C ASN A 290 1.58 -6.40 -15.15
N GLN A 291 0.80 -6.14 -16.20
CA GLN A 291 -0.37 -5.26 -16.13
C GLN A 291 -1.57 -5.88 -15.37
N PRO A 292 -1.96 -7.15 -15.60
CA PRO A 292 -2.95 -7.82 -14.78
C PRO A 292 -2.60 -7.82 -13.29
N LEU A 293 -1.33 -8.08 -12.95
CA LEU A 293 -0.89 -8.08 -11.57
C LEU A 293 -0.89 -6.67 -10.98
N ALA A 294 -0.52 -5.62 -11.72
CA ALA A 294 -0.64 -4.25 -11.24
C ALA A 294 -2.08 -3.95 -10.77
N ASP A 295 -3.08 -4.24 -11.59
CA ASP A 295 -4.49 -4.05 -11.23
C ASP A 295 -4.90 -4.92 -10.03
N TRP A 296 -4.50 -6.19 -10.03
CA TRP A 296 -4.81 -7.12 -8.95
C TRP A 296 -4.22 -6.66 -7.60
N TRP A 297 -2.98 -6.14 -7.60
CA TRP A 297 -2.34 -5.52 -6.44
C TRP A 297 -3.00 -4.19 -6.05
N GLY A 298 -3.60 -3.49 -7.02
CA GLY A 298 -4.25 -2.20 -6.84
C GLY A 298 -3.42 -1.00 -7.30
N ILE A 299 -2.35 -1.21 -8.05
CA ILE A 299 -1.53 -0.14 -8.62
C ILE A 299 -2.17 0.36 -9.91
N VAL A 300 -2.47 1.66 -9.95
CA VAL A 300 -2.88 2.36 -11.16
C VAL A 300 -1.66 2.54 -12.05
N MET A 301 -1.76 2.10 -13.29
CA MET A 301 -0.64 2.20 -14.23
C MET A 301 -0.74 3.47 -15.06
N GLY A 302 0.39 4.11 -15.27
CA GLY A 302 0.56 5.17 -16.25
C GLY A 302 1.82 4.95 -17.08
N THR A 303 2.10 5.92 -17.90
CA THR A 303 3.27 5.99 -18.76
C THR A 303 3.86 7.39 -18.66
N SER A 304 5.15 7.59 -18.96
CA SER A 304 5.71 8.93 -18.90
C SER A 304 5.02 9.87 -19.89
N HIS A 305 5.26 11.17 -19.72
CA HIS A 305 4.54 12.22 -20.44
C HIS A 305 4.77 12.24 -21.97
N GLN A 306 5.70 11.44 -22.51
CA GLN A 306 5.94 11.29 -23.95
C GLN A 306 5.55 9.91 -24.49
N GLU A 307 4.80 9.14 -23.68
CA GLU A 307 4.38 7.77 -23.96
C GLU A 307 2.86 7.67 -24.09
N PRO A 308 2.26 8.25 -25.15
CA PRO A 308 0.83 8.37 -25.23
C PRO A 308 0.09 7.02 -25.31
N MET A 309 -1.12 7.02 -24.76
CA MET A 309 -2.13 5.98 -24.97
C MET A 309 -1.72 4.57 -24.48
N MET A 310 -1.04 4.50 -23.33
CA MET A 310 -0.62 3.25 -22.67
C MET A 310 0.32 2.39 -23.54
N ARG A 311 1.21 3.07 -24.27
CA ARG A 311 2.26 2.48 -25.08
C ARG A 311 3.63 2.91 -24.55
N GLY A 312 4.51 1.94 -24.31
CA GLY A 312 5.90 2.16 -23.93
C GLY A 312 6.77 2.72 -25.07
N THR A 313 6.44 3.91 -25.55
CA THR A 313 7.18 4.63 -26.62
C THR A 313 8.48 5.21 -26.04
N PRO A 314 9.65 5.08 -26.69
CA PRO A 314 9.85 4.65 -28.08
C PRO A 314 10.01 3.15 -28.27
N ILE A 315 10.18 2.36 -27.20
CA ILE A 315 10.53 0.93 -27.30
C ILE A 315 9.47 0.14 -28.08
N GLU A 316 8.19 0.27 -27.73
CA GLU A 316 7.10 -0.39 -28.45
C GLU A 316 6.94 0.13 -29.89
N TRP A 317 7.24 1.40 -30.16
CA TRP A 317 7.20 1.95 -31.51
C TRP A 317 8.34 1.39 -32.37
N ASN A 318 9.53 1.21 -31.82
CA ASN A 318 10.66 0.60 -32.52
C ASN A 318 10.42 -0.89 -32.84
N LEU A 319 9.67 -1.59 -31.98
CA LEU A 319 9.33 -3.00 -32.17
C LEU A 319 8.17 -3.20 -33.17
N PHE A 320 7.14 -2.36 -33.11
CA PHE A 320 5.85 -2.62 -33.77
C PHE A 320 5.31 -1.47 -34.61
N GLY A 321 5.89 -0.28 -34.49
CA GLY A 321 5.51 0.91 -35.26
C GLY A 321 5.88 0.79 -36.73
N GLN A 322 5.23 1.61 -37.56
CA GLN A 322 5.48 1.67 -38.99
C GLN A 322 5.60 3.12 -39.43
N GLY A 323 6.68 3.46 -40.12
CA GLY A 323 6.97 4.83 -40.58
C GLY A 323 7.49 5.75 -39.47
N ASP A 324 7.57 7.05 -39.78
CA ASP A 324 8.14 8.05 -38.89
C ASP A 324 7.20 8.37 -37.72
N TRP A 325 7.77 8.71 -36.55
CA TRP A 325 7.01 9.25 -35.42
C TRP A 325 6.62 10.73 -35.66
N ASN A 326 5.76 10.94 -36.64
CA ASN A 326 5.28 12.23 -37.11
C ASN A 326 3.80 12.15 -37.47
N TYR A 327 2.94 12.83 -36.70
CA TYR A 327 1.49 12.76 -36.90
C TYR A 327 1.02 13.45 -38.18
N THR A 328 1.77 14.42 -38.71
CA THR A 328 1.41 15.14 -39.95
C THR A 328 1.50 14.22 -41.17
N THR A 329 2.51 13.33 -41.21
CA THR A 329 2.79 12.49 -42.38
C THR A 329 2.43 11.01 -42.16
N ASN A 330 2.23 10.57 -40.92
CA ASN A 330 2.05 9.15 -40.57
C ASN A 330 0.91 8.91 -39.55
N SER A 331 -0.11 9.78 -39.57
CA SER A 331 -1.23 9.76 -38.60
C SER A 331 -1.92 8.39 -38.47
N GLN A 332 -2.17 7.70 -39.58
CA GLN A 332 -2.94 6.45 -39.55
C GLN A 332 -2.22 5.32 -38.80
N ASN A 333 -0.90 5.17 -39.01
CA ASN A 333 -0.11 4.14 -38.32
C ASN A 333 0.03 4.47 -36.83
N ILE A 334 0.25 5.74 -36.49
CA ILE A 334 0.32 6.21 -35.10
C ILE A 334 -1.03 6.01 -34.39
N TYR A 335 -2.14 6.34 -35.06
CA TYR A 335 -3.48 6.15 -34.53
C TYR A 335 -3.76 4.66 -34.24
N ASN A 336 -3.46 3.76 -35.18
CA ASN A 336 -3.64 2.32 -34.98
C ASN A 336 -2.79 1.80 -33.81
N TYR A 337 -1.53 2.24 -33.73
CA TYR A 337 -0.64 1.94 -32.61
C TYR A 337 -1.22 2.38 -31.25
N TRP A 338 -1.79 3.57 -31.16
CA TRP A 338 -2.47 4.04 -29.95
C TRP A 338 -3.72 3.24 -29.60
N VAL A 339 -4.55 2.92 -30.60
CA VAL A 339 -5.77 2.12 -30.41
C VAL A 339 -5.45 0.78 -29.76
N ASP A 340 -4.36 0.13 -30.18
CA ASP A 340 -3.94 -1.15 -29.60
C ASP A 340 -3.52 -1.03 -28.13
N GLY A 341 -2.84 0.06 -27.76
CA GLY A 341 -2.48 0.35 -26.37
C GLY A 341 -3.71 0.53 -25.48
N VAL A 342 -4.68 1.32 -25.96
CA VAL A 342 -5.95 1.53 -25.27
C VAL A 342 -6.74 0.25 -25.13
N LYS A 343 -6.83 -0.58 -26.18
CA LYS A 343 -7.52 -1.87 -26.13
C LYS A 343 -6.88 -2.80 -25.09
N ARG A 344 -5.55 -2.87 -25.05
CA ARG A 344 -4.79 -3.68 -24.09
C ARG A 344 -4.99 -3.21 -22.64
N ALA A 345 -5.02 -1.90 -22.40
CA ALA A 345 -5.17 -1.32 -21.06
C ALA A 345 -6.64 -1.25 -20.56
N ARG A 346 -7.62 -1.38 -21.46
CA ARG A 346 -9.07 -1.24 -21.15
C ARG A 346 -9.57 -1.97 -19.90
N PRO A 347 -9.19 -3.23 -19.59
CA PRO A 347 -9.76 -3.93 -18.44
C PRO A 347 -9.15 -3.52 -17.10
N PHE A 348 -8.12 -2.65 -17.09
CA PHE A 348 -7.34 -2.33 -15.90
C PHE A 348 -7.42 -0.84 -15.54
N GLU A 349 -7.27 -0.51 -14.27
CA GLU A 349 -7.21 0.89 -13.82
C GLU A 349 -5.92 1.57 -14.32
N SER A 350 -6.07 2.52 -15.26
CA SER A 350 -4.94 3.20 -15.91
C SER A 350 -5.18 4.70 -16.10
N ILE A 351 -4.11 5.48 -16.12
CA ILE A 351 -4.12 6.90 -16.53
C ILE A 351 -3.49 7.00 -17.91
N TYR A 352 -4.28 7.46 -18.88
CA TYR A 352 -3.87 7.58 -20.28
C TYR A 352 -3.11 8.90 -20.48
N THR A 353 -1.83 8.79 -20.82
CA THR A 353 -1.06 9.94 -21.31
C THR A 353 -1.63 10.40 -22.65
N LEU A 354 -1.91 11.69 -22.75
CA LEU A 354 -2.40 12.35 -23.95
C LEU A 354 -1.34 13.30 -24.52
N GLY A 355 -1.57 13.74 -25.76
CA GLY A 355 -0.61 14.55 -26.50
C GLY A 355 0.46 13.71 -27.17
N MET A 356 1.32 14.36 -27.94
CA MET A 356 2.43 13.73 -28.64
C MET A 356 3.51 14.78 -28.84
N ARG A 357 4.77 14.42 -28.59
CA ARG A 357 5.94 15.17 -29.07
C ARG A 357 6.49 14.43 -30.28
N GLY A 358 6.59 15.08 -31.43
CA GLY A 358 7.17 14.51 -32.64
C GLY A 358 8.67 14.33 -32.50
N ALA A 359 9.23 13.38 -33.25
CA ALA A 359 10.69 13.25 -33.33
C ALA A 359 11.27 14.48 -34.04
N GLY A 360 12.10 15.27 -33.34
CA GLY A 360 12.71 16.48 -33.87
C GLY A 360 11.95 17.79 -33.60
N ASP A 361 10.87 17.75 -32.80
CA ASP A 361 10.23 18.95 -32.27
C ASP A 361 11.14 19.55 -31.17
N CYS A 362 12.08 20.40 -31.59
CA CYS A 362 12.96 21.21 -30.73
C CYS A 362 12.41 22.63 -30.54
#